data_AF-A0A3B8TWY2-F1
#
_entry.id   AF-A0A3B8TWY2-F1
#
_cell.length_a   1.000
_cell.length_b   1.000
_cell.length_c   1.000
_cell.angle_alpha   90.00
_cell.angle_beta   90.00
_cell.angle_gamma   90.00
#
_symmetry.space_group_name_H-M   'P 1'
#
loop_
_entity.id
_entity.type
_entity.pdbx_description
1 polymer ?
#
loop_
_entity_poly.entity_id
_entity_poly.type
_entity_poly.pdbx_seq_one_letter_code
_entity_poly.pdbx_strand_id
1 'polypeptide(L)'
;MGTLYWHEGHASKEVDEIALRKAKEAYLSSIERHPYNSIPWINLASLYAEEGQFEKADKAYENASERAKAREWWFRMHSQWAAMHQQWAMHGWKLKKWNDAEEHFLRAEELFVQSRDIASLSRDKKWVVQYTKLLITHGRFLDAQHKFDEAQKLFAKARVLPNWYWWGRDTKSHYIWSLHTYDHGRHLWHQRRPEEALRLMKQAKKHLHTYHRLLKDDIGKPWHDHMKKVQEIIDFFEKTGIRE
;
A
#
# COMPACT_ATOMS: atom_id res chain seq x y z
N MET A 1 19.95 -17.06 16.64
CA MET A 1 20.00 -15.99 17.65
C MET A 1 19.37 -14.69 17.18
N GLY A 2 19.79 -14.08 16.06
CA GLY A 2 19.21 -12.80 15.61
C GLY A 2 17.68 -12.80 15.45
N THR A 3 17.11 -13.79 14.78
CA THR A 3 15.64 -13.91 14.61
C THR A 3 14.90 -14.17 15.93
N LEU A 4 15.55 -14.85 16.88
CA LEU A 4 14.97 -15.07 18.21
C LEU A 4 14.86 -13.74 18.97
N TYR A 5 15.93 -12.94 18.97
CA TYR A 5 15.92 -11.61 19.59
C TYR A 5 14.95 -10.65 18.89
N TRP A 6 14.75 -10.78 17.58
CA TRP A 6 13.73 -10.02 16.88
C TRP A 6 12.32 -10.38 17.37
N HIS A 7 12.01 -11.67 17.51
CA HIS A 7 10.73 -12.11 18.06
C HIS A 7 10.54 -11.65 19.52
N GLU A 8 11.60 -11.68 20.33
CA GLU A 8 11.60 -11.15 21.70
C GLU A 8 11.30 -9.64 21.72
N GLY A 9 11.94 -8.88 20.82
CA GLY A 9 11.70 -7.45 20.62
C GLY A 9 10.25 -7.09 20.32
N HIS A 10 9.51 -8.00 19.67
CA HIS A 10 8.10 -7.83 19.30
C HIS A 10 7.14 -8.73 20.10
N ALA A 11 7.60 -9.36 21.18
CA ALA A 11 6.78 -10.29 21.96
C ALA A 11 5.66 -9.57 22.73
N SER A 12 5.83 -8.28 23.00
CA SER A 12 4.89 -7.43 23.72
C SER A 12 4.36 -6.29 22.82
N LYS A 13 3.36 -5.55 23.31
CA LYS A 13 2.89 -4.34 22.62
C LYS A 13 3.94 -3.23 22.58
N GLU A 14 4.80 -3.19 23.59
CA GLU A 14 5.95 -2.30 23.66
C GLU A 14 7.16 -2.98 23.03
N VAL A 15 7.88 -2.23 22.21
CA VAL A 15 9.07 -2.72 21.52
C VAL A 15 10.21 -2.79 22.52
N ASP A 16 10.80 -3.98 22.70
CA ASP A 16 12.04 -4.11 23.47
C ASP A 16 13.23 -3.74 22.58
N GLU A 17 13.65 -2.49 22.69
CA GLU A 17 14.79 -1.93 21.97
C GLU A 17 16.11 -2.66 22.27
N ILE A 18 16.26 -3.23 23.47
CA ILE A 18 17.46 -4.00 23.86
C ILE A 18 17.50 -5.29 23.06
N ALA A 19 16.37 -5.99 22.95
CA ALA A 19 16.25 -7.19 22.14
C ALA A 19 16.47 -6.88 20.64
N LEU A 20 15.90 -5.79 20.10
CA LEU A 20 16.15 -5.39 18.71
C LEU A 20 17.62 -5.04 18.44
N ARG A 21 18.30 -4.37 19.38
CA ARG A 21 19.75 -4.12 19.28
C ARG A 21 20.55 -5.42 19.22
N LYS A 22 20.25 -6.39 20.11
CA LYS A 22 20.88 -7.72 20.08
C LYS A 22 20.60 -8.46 18.77
N ALA A 23 19.40 -8.32 18.21
CA ALA A 23 19.06 -8.89 16.91
C ALA A 23 19.96 -8.32 15.81
N LYS A 24 20.12 -6.99 15.78
CA LYS A 24 20.97 -6.27 14.83
C LYS A 24 22.44 -6.69 14.92
N GLU A 25 22.99 -6.75 16.13
CA GLU A 25 24.37 -7.21 16.39
C GLU A 25 24.58 -8.65 15.91
N ALA A 26 23.61 -9.53 16.15
CA ALA A 26 23.67 -10.92 15.70
C ALA A 26 23.59 -11.04 14.16
N TYR A 27 22.80 -10.20 13.49
CA TYR A 27 22.76 -10.17 12.02
C TYR A 27 24.06 -9.62 11.42
N LEU A 28 24.61 -8.54 11.97
CA LEU A 28 25.91 -8.00 11.54
C LEU A 28 27.04 -9.02 11.71
N SER A 29 27.10 -9.69 12.87
CA SER A 29 28.08 -10.76 13.11
C SER A 29 27.91 -11.95 12.14
N SER A 30 26.67 -12.25 11.75
CA SER A 30 26.38 -13.30 10.77
C SER A 30 26.87 -12.91 9.36
N ILE A 31 26.67 -11.65 8.97
CA ILE A 31 27.17 -11.09 7.70
C ILE A 31 28.69 -11.15 7.65
N GLU A 32 29.37 -10.79 8.74
CA GLU A 32 30.84 -10.84 8.81
C GLU A 32 31.38 -12.26 8.61
N ARG A 33 30.77 -13.25 9.27
CA ARG A 33 31.20 -14.66 9.17
C ARG A 33 30.78 -15.32 7.86
N HIS A 34 29.65 -14.91 7.31
CA HIS A 34 29.03 -15.52 6.13
C HIS A 34 28.51 -14.45 5.16
N PRO A 35 29.40 -13.72 4.46
CA PRO A 35 29.03 -12.54 3.67
C PRO A 35 28.13 -12.82 2.47
N TYR A 36 28.06 -14.08 2.02
CA TYR A 36 27.21 -14.54 0.92
C TYR A 36 25.82 -15.01 1.35
N ASN A 37 25.54 -15.06 2.66
CA ASN A 37 24.21 -15.42 3.16
C ASN A 37 23.27 -14.21 3.07
N SER A 38 22.22 -14.30 2.26
CA SER A 38 21.26 -13.22 2.04
C SER A 38 20.26 -13.01 3.18
N ILE A 39 20.03 -14.03 4.03
CA ILE A 39 19.05 -13.96 5.12
C ILE A 39 19.35 -12.84 6.13
N PRO A 40 20.58 -12.72 6.69
CA PRO A 40 20.85 -11.65 7.66
C PRO A 40 20.76 -10.26 7.04
N TRP A 41 21.06 -10.10 5.73
CA TRP A 41 20.85 -8.84 5.02
C TRP A 41 19.37 -8.46 4.95
N ILE A 42 18.50 -9.40 4.59
CA ILE A 42 17.05 -9.20 4.52
C ILE A 42 16.50 -8.81 5.90
N ASN A 43 16.90 -9.52 6.95
CA ASN A 43 16.42 -9.25 8.30
C ASN A 43 16.92 -7.90 8.83
N LEU A 44 18.16 -7.54 8.49
CA LEU A 44 18.72 -6.24 8.85
C LEU A 44 18.00 -5.10 8.11
N ALA A 45 17.61 -5.32 6.84
CA ALA A 45 16.82 -4.37 6.08
C ALA A 45 15.46 -4.10 6.72
N SER A 46 14.76 -5.16 7.15
CA SER A 46 13.47 -5.02 7.84
C SER A 46 13.60 -4.22 9.14
N LEU A 47 14.64 -4.48 9.96
CA LEU A 47 14.93 -3.70 11.17
C LEU A 47 15.20 -2.22 10.85
N TYR A 48 16.00 -1.93 9.83
CA TYR A 48 16.25 -0.55 9.43
C TYR A 48 14.97 0.16 8.95
N ALA A 49 14.09 -0.54 8.23
CA ALA A 49 12.80 0.00 7.79
C ALA A 49 11.88 0.31 8.99
N GLU A 50 11.84 -0.57 9.99
CA GLU A 50 11.11 -0.35 11.25
C GLU A 50 11.63 0.88 12.03
N GLU A 51 12.96 1.08 12.02
CA GLU A 51 13.62 2.27 12.60
C GLU A 51 13.46 3.53 11.72
N GLY A 52 12.80 3.46 10.55
CA GLY A 52 12.66 4.57 9.61
C GLY A 52 13.96 4.95 8.87
N GLN A 53 15.01 4.13 8.96
CA GLN A 53 16.29 4.31 8.27
C GLN A 53 16.24 3.69 6.86
N PHE A 54 15.38 4.27 6.02
CA PHE A 54 15.03 3.69 4.71
C PHE A 54 16.24 3.51 3.78
N GLU A 55 17.19 4.43 3.77
CA GLU A 55 18.39 4.34 2.93
C GLU A 55 19.29 3.15 3.33
N LYS A 56 19.36 2.82 4.62
CA LYS A 56 20.10 1.64 5.09
C LYS A 56 19.35 0.35 4.78
N ALA A 57 18.02 0.38 4.88
CA ALA A 57 17.18 -0.74 4.49
C ALA A 57 17.33 -1.06 3.00
N ASP A 58 17.30 -0.02 2.16
CA ASP A 58 17.46 -0.12 0.71
C ASP A 58 18.79 -0.79 0.33
N LYS A 59 19.90 -0.29 0.87
CA LYS A 59 21.24 -0.87 0.67
C LYS A 59 21.33 -2.32 1.15
N ALA A 60 20.66 -2.66 2.25
CA ALA A 60 20.67 -4.02 2.77
C ALA A 60 19.87 -4.98 1.86
N TYR A 61 18.72 -4.54 1.32
CA TYR A 61 17.97 -5.32 0.32
C TYR A 61 18.73 -5.45 -1.00
N GLU A 62 19.40 -4.40 -1.46
CA GLU A 62 20.25 -4.45 -2.66
C GLU A 62 21.36 -5.50 -2.49
N ASN A 63 22.09 -5.45 -1.37
CA ASN A 63 23.13 -6.45 -1.05
C ASN A 63 22.57 -7.88 -1.00
N ALA A 64 21.37 -8.07 -0.45
CA ALA A 64 20.70 -9.36 -0.44
C ALA A 64 20.35 -9.84 -1.85
N SER A 65 19.81 -8.94 -2.69
CA SER A 65 19.40 -9.23 -4.06
C SER A 65 20.59 -9.66 -4.91
N GLU A 66 21.71 -8.95 -4.84
CA GLU A 66 22.95 -9.32 -5.54
C GLU A 66 23.41 -10.75 -5.25
N ARG A 67 23.29 -11.20 -4.00
CA ARG A 67 23.78 -12.50 -3.52
C ARG A 67 22.78 -13.64 -3.69
N ALA A 68 21.50 -13.31 -3.91
CA ALA A 68 20.42 -14.28 -3.95
C ALA A 68 19.47 -14.11 -5.13
N LYS A 69 19.92 -13.52 -6.26
CA LYS A 69 19.12 -13.36 -7.50
C LYS A 69 18.38 -14.65 -7.90
N ALA A 70 19.09 -15.78 -7.94
CA ALA A 70 18.51 -17.09 -8.31
C ALA A 70 17.62 -17.72 -7.22
N ARG A 71 17.64 -17.18 -5.98
CA ARG A 71 16.90 -17.69 -4.82
C ARG A 71 15.82 -16.75 -4.34
N GLU A 72 15.57 -15.67 -5.06
CA GLU A 72 14.61 -14.61 -4.73
C GLU A 72 13.25 -15.16 -4.29
N TRP A 73 12.68 -16.09 -5.06
CA TRP A 73 11.33 -16.62 -4.82
C TRP A 73 11.17 -17.27 -3.43
N TRP A 74 12.26 -17.78 -2.83
CA TRP A 74 12.28 -18.41 -1.51
C TRP A 74 12.16 -17.35 -0.41
N PHE A 75 12.76 -16.19 -0.64
CA PHE A 75 12.88 -15.12 0.33
C PHE A 75 11.83 -14.02 0.16
N ARG A 76 11.26 -13.90 -1.05
CA ARG A 76 10.28 -12.85 -1.43
C ARG A 76 10.80 -11.45 -1.12
N MET A 77 12.10 -11.26 -1.29
CA MET A 77 12.75 -10.03 -0.84
C MET A 77 12.26 -8.82 -1.61
N HIS A 78 11.96 -8.93 -2.91
CA HIS A 78 11.48 -7.77 -3.68
C HIS A 78 10.08 -7.33 -3.23
N SER A 79 9.23 -8.25 -2.78
CA SER A 79 7.94 -7.88 -2.18
C SER A 79 8.09 -7.15 -0.84
N GLN A 80 9.06 -7.56 -0.01
CA GLN A 80 9.38 -6.88 1.25
C GLN A 80 10.04 -5.52 1.01
N TRP A 81 10.97 -5.48 0.07
CA TRP A 81 11.67 -4.28 -0.38
C TRP A 81 10.69 -3.25 -0.98
N ALA A 82 9.75 -3.70 -1.80
CA ALA A 82 8.70 -2.84 -2.33
C ALA A 82 7.78 -2.29 -1.21
N ALA A 83 7.44 -3.10 -0.21
CA ALA A 83 6.69 -2.63 0.95
C ALA A 83 7.48 -1.57 1.76
N MET A 84 8.79 -1.73 1.89
CA MET A 84 9.67 -0.71 2.49
C MET A 84 9.63 0.61 1.70
N HIS A 85 9.79 0.56 0.37
CA HIS A 85 9.68 1.78 -0.46
C HIS A 85 8.28 2.41 -0.38
N GLN A 86 7.21 1.61 -0.26
CA GLN A 86 5.88 2.16 0.00
C GLN A 86 5.84 2.94 1.33
N GLN A 87 6.46 2.42 2.39
CA GLN A 87 6.55 3.12 3.68
C GLN A 87 7.38 4.40 3.57
N TRP A 88 8.49 4.36 2.84
CA TRP A 88 9.33 5.52 2.56
C TRP A 88 8.56 6.60 1.78
N ALA A 89 7.83 6.20 0.73
CA ALA A 89 6.96 7.08 -0.04
C ALA A 89 5.89 7.75 0.85
N MET A 90 5.23 6.96 1.71
CA MET A 90 4.25 7.49 2.66
C MET A 90 4.87 8.46 3.67
N HIS A 91 6.11 8.22 4.11
CA HIS A 91 6.84 9.13 4.98
C HIS A 91 7.15 10.45 4.26
N GLY A 92 7.67 10.38 3.02
CA GLY A 92 7.88 11.56 2.18
C GLY A 92 6.60 12.35 1.92
N TRP A 93 5.50 11.66 1.64
CA TRP A 93 4.18 12.26 1.45
C TRP A 93 3.72 13.03 2.71
N LYS A 94 3.87 12.45 3.91
CA LYS A 94 3.56 13.15 5.16
C LYS A 94 4.39 14.43 5.35
N LEU A 95 5.64 14.41 4.90
CA LEU A 95 6.54 15.56 4.90
C LEU A 95 6.32 16.53 3.72
N LYS A 96 5.30 16.29 2.88
CA LYS A 96 4.98 17.08 1.66
C LYS A 96 6.13 17.11 0.63
N LYS A 97 7.01 16.11 0.65
CA LYS A 97 8.04 15.89 -0.36
C LYS A 97 7.45 15.04 -1.49
N TRP A 98 6.69 15.68 -2.37
CA TRP A 98 5.90 14.98 -3.38
C TRP A 98 6.75 14.22 -4.40
N ASN A 99 7.80 14.85 -4.93
CA ASN A 99 8.66 14.22 -5.95
C ASN A 99 9.36 12.98 -5.40
N ASP A 100 10.03 13.10 -4.24
CA ASP A 100 10.69 11.97 -3.56
C ASP A 100 9.70 10.83 -3.27
N ALA A 101 8.48 11.16 -2.83
CA ALA A 101 7.45 10.17 -2.56
C ALA A 101 7.00 9.43 -3.84
N GLU A 102 6.83 10.16 -4.95
CA GLU A 102 6.44 9.58 -6.24
C GLU A 102 7.52 8.62 -6.76
N GLU A 103 8.80 8.99 -6.65
CA GLU A 103 9.93 8.12 -7.01
C GLU A 103 9.88 6.78 -6.26
N HIS A 104 9.64 6.82 -4.95
CA HIS A 104 9.56 5.60 -4.15
C HIS A 104 8.29 4.78 -4.44
N PHE A 105 7.17 5.40 -4.81
CA PHE A 105 5.99 4.65 -5.27
C PHE A 105 6.27 3.91 -6.58
N LEU A 106 6.92 4.57 -7.55
CA LEU A 106 7.32 3.95 -8.81
C LEU A 106 8.32 2.82 -8.58
N ARG A 107 9.32 3.06 -7.71
CA ARG A 107 10.30 2.04 -7.34
C ARG A 107 9.66 0.81 -6.69
N ALA A 108 8.69 1.01 -5.79
CA ALA A 108 7.95 -0.09 -5.19
C ALA A 108 7.18 -0.90 -6.26
N GLU A 109 6.59 -0.23 -7.26
CA GLU A 109 5.87 -0.90 -8.33
C GLU A 109 6.80 -1.75 -9.20
N GLU A 110 7.97 -1.23 -9.57
CA GLU A 110 9.00 -1.98 -10.31
C GLU A 110 9.40 -3.26 -9.58
N LEU A 111 9.70 -3.14 -8.27
CA LEU A 111 10.11 -4.27 -7.44
C LEU A 111 9.00 -5.32 -7.31
N PHE A 112 7.73 -4.92 -7.20
CA PHE A 112 6.61 -5.87 -7.22
C PHE A 112 6.46 -6.57 -8.56
N VAL A 113 6.67 -5.88 -9.68
CA VAL A 113 6.64 -6.49 -11.02
C VAL A 113 7.77 -7.51 -11.16
N GLN A 114 9.00 -7.16 -10.75
CA GLN A 114 10.13 -8.09 -10.72
C GLN A 114 9.82 -9.32 -9.88
N SER A 115 9.30 -9.12 -8.66
CA SER A 115 8.88 -10.19 -7.75
C SER A 115 7.83 -11.10 -8.39
N ARG A 116 6.81 -10.53 -9.04
CA ARG A 116 5.74 -11.28 -9.71
C ARG A 116 6.28 -12.15 -10.84
N ASP A 117 7.16 -11.61 -11.67
CA ASP A 117 7.68 -12.32 -12.83
C ASP A 117 8.56 -13.51 -12.39
N ILE A 118 9.36 -13.32 -11.33
CA ILE A 118 10.15 -14.37 -10.69
C ILE A 118 9.26 -15.39 -9.97
N ALA A 119 8.18 -14.93 -9.33
CA ALA A 119 7.23 -15.76 -8.59
C ALA A 119 6.12 -16.37 -9.47
N SER A 120 6.22 -16.30 -10.80
CA SER A 120 5.25 -16.90 -11.74
C SER A 120 5.03 -18.40 -11.52
N LEU A 121 5.98 -19.09 -10.89
CA LEU A 121 5.91 -20.51 -10.49
C LEU A 121 5.35 -20.75 -9.07
N SER A 122 5.15 -19.70 -8.28
CA SER A 122 4.64 -19.80 -6.91
C SER A 122 3.11 -19.92 -6.87
N ARG A 123 2.61 -20.93 -6.16
CA ARG A 123 1.16 -21.09 -5.91
C ARG A 123 0.60 -20.06 -4.91
N ASP A 124 1.46 -19.31 -4.21
CA ASP A 124 1.05 -18.37 -3.19
C ASP A 124 0.67 -17.00 -3.78
N LYS A 125 -0.59 -16.59 -3.57
CA LYS A 125 -1.16 -15.32 -4.07
C LYS A 125 -1.12 -14.18 -3.04
N LYS A 126 -0.43 -14.33 -1.91
CA LYS A 126 -0.29 -13.26 -0.88
C LYS A 126 0.30 -11.95 -1.42
N TRP A 127 1.10 -12.01 -2.47
CA TRP A 127 1.64 -10.83 -3.15
C TRP A 127 0.52 -9.91 -3.69
N VAL A 128 -0.63 -10.45 -4.07
CA VAL A 128 -1.76 -9.68 -4.63
C VAL A 128 -2.28 -8.67 -3.60
N VAL A 129 -2.33 -9.05 -2.33
CA VAL A 129 -2.81 -8.15 -1.27
C VAL A 129 -1.84 -6.98 -1.08
N GLN A 130 -0.53 -7.26 -1.03
CA GLN A 130 0.49 -6.22 -0.84
C GLN A 130 0.60 -5.31 -2.07
N TYR A 131 0.56 -5.89 -3.27
CA TYR A 131 0.59 -5.11 -4.50
C TYR A 131 -0.67 -4.26 -4.66
N THR A 132 -1.85 -4.80 -4.32
CA THR A 132 -3.07 -3.99 -4.30
C THR A 132 -2.97 -2.83 -3.31
N LYS A 133 -2.42 -3.07 -2.10
CA LYS A 133 -2.20 -2.00 -1.10
C LYS A 133 -1.29 -0.90 -1.66
N LEU A 134 -0.20 -1.26 -2.33
CA LEU A 134 0.65 -0.28 -3.01
C LEU A 134 -0.14 0.55 -4.03
N LEU A 135 -0.86 -0.12 -4.95
CA LEU A 135 -1.60 0.56 -6.02
C LEU A 135 -2.67 1.52 -5.48
N ILE A 136 -3.42 1.12 -4.46
CA ILE A 136 -4.45 1.99 -3.87
C ILE A 136 -3.82 3.16 -3.09
N THR A 137 -2.69 2.94 -2.41
CA THR A 137 -1.98 4.01 -1.69
C THR A 137 -1.37 5.01 -2.67
N HIS A 138 -0.74 4.53 -3.74
CA HIS A 138 -0.23 5.38 -4.82
C HIS A 138 -1.36 6.15 -5.52
N GLY A 139 -2.50 5.51 -5.79
CA GLY A 139 -3.69 6.19 -6.31
C GLY A 139 -4.19 7.30 -5.38
N ARG A 140 -4.21 7.08 -4.07
CA ARG A 140 -4.58 8.12 -3.08
C ARG A 140 -3.57 9.26 -2.99
N PHE A 141 -2.29 8.98 -3.22
CA PHE A 141 -1.26 10.00 -3.32
C PHE A 141 -1.47 10.90 -4.55
N LEU A 142 -1.84 10.33 -5.69
CA LEU A 142 -2.18 11.07 -6.91
C LEU A 142 -3.48 11.87 -6.77
N ASP A 143 -4.50 11.31 -6.10
CA ASP A 143 -5.73 12.05 -5.75
C ASP A 143 -5.43 13.33 -4.96
N ALA A 144 -4.50 13.25 -4.01
CA ALA A 144 -4.10 14.41 -3.21
C ALA A 144 -3.39 15.51 -4.03
N GLN A 145 -2.88 15.16 -5.22
CA GLN A 145 -2.31 16.09 -6.18
C GLN A 145 -3.29 16.47 -7.31
N HIS A 146 -4.56 16.06 -7.21
CA HIS A 146 -5.58 16.23 -8.27
C HIS A 146 -5.26 15.54 -9.60
N LYS A 147 -4.32 14.57 -9.61
CA LYS A 147 -3.99 13.73 -10.78
C LYS A 147 -4.98 12.56 -10.90
N PHE A 148 -6.27 12.87 -11.02
CA PHE A 148 -7.36 11.88 -10.94
C PHE A 148 -7.33 10.82 -12.05
N ASP A 149 -6.95 11.19 -13.27
CA ASP A 149 -6.90 10.25 -14.40
C ASP A 149 -5.80 9.19 -14.22
N GLU A 150 -4.65 9.59 -13.68
CA GLU A 150 -3.55 8.68 -13.36
C GLU A 150 -3.93 7.78 -12.17
N ALA A 151 -4.55 8.35 -11.13
CA ALA A 151 -5.08 7.58 -10.01
C ALA A 151 -6.10 6.52 -10.47
N GLN A 152 -7.01 6.87 -11.38
CA GLN A 152 -8.02 5.96 -11.94
C GLN A 152 -7.38 4.76 -12.66
N LYS A 153 -6.24 4.96 -13.35
CA LYS A 153 -5.49 3.85 -13.97
C LYS A 153 -4.96 2.88 -12.93
N LEU A 154 -4.41 3.37 -11.81
CA LEU A 154 -3.92 2.52 -10.72
C LEU A 154 -5.04 1.75 -10.04
N PHE A 155 -6.18 2.41 -9.80
CA PHE A 155 -7.37 1.74 -9.25
C PHE A 155 -7.92 0.67 -10.20
N ALA A 156 -7.97 0.95 -11.51
CA ALA A 156 -8.34 -0.04 -12.52
C ALA A 156 -7.37 -1.22 -12.55
N LYS A 157 -6.05 -0.96 -12.44
CA LYS A 157 -5.03 -2.00 -12.35
C LYS A 157 -5.21 -2.88 -11.12
N ALA A 158 -5.51 -2.28 -9.97
CA ALA A 158 -5.80 -3.03 -8.75
C ALA A 158 -7.03 -3.94 -8.89
N ARG A 159 -8.07 -3.51 -9.63
CA ARG A 159 -9.32 -4.26 -9.83
C ARG A 159 -9.13 -5.61 -10.53
N VAL A 160 -8.27 -5.63 -11.53
CA VAL A 160 -8.11 -6.79 -12.42
C VAL A 160 -7.17 -7.84 -11.86
N LEU A 161 -6.53 -7.56 -10.71
CA LEU A 161 -5.69 -8.54 -10.03
C LEU A 161 -6.52 -9.74 -9.58
N PRO A 162 -5.92 -10.95 -9.51
CA PRO A 162 -6.65 -12.17 -9.16
C PRO A 162 -7.34 -12.06 -7.81
N ASN A 163 -8.65 -12.32 -7.77
CA ASN A 163 -9.39 -12.24 -6.51
C ASN A 163 -9.16 -13.47 -5.64
N TRP A 164 -8.33 -13.32 -4.60
CA TRP A 164 -8.12 -14.35 -3.58
C TRP A 164 -8.97 -14.05 -2.35
N TYR A 165 -9.62 -15.10 -1.83
CA TYR A 165 -10.72 -15.07 -0.85
C TYR A 165 -10.50 -13.98 0.21
N TRP A 166 -11.32 -12.92 0.18
CA TRP A 166 -11.35 -11.76 1.09
C TRP A 166 -10.42 -10.56 0.86
N TRP A 167 -9.64 -10.49 -0.23
CA TRP A 167 -8.77 -9.33 -0.53
C TRP A 167 -9.50 -7.97 -0.45
N GLY A 168 -10.70 -7.86 -1.03
CA GLY A 168 -11.46 -6.60 -1.04
C GLY A 168 -11.81 -6.09 0.36
N ARG A 169 -11.98 -6.99 1.33
CA ARG A 169 -12.14 -6.68 2.76
C ARG A 169 -10.82 -6.21 3.36
N ASP A 170 -9.75 -6.97 3.16
CA ASP A 170 -8.43 -6.72 3.78
C ASP A 170 -7.75 -5.43 3.29
N THR A 171 -8.03 -5.04 2.06
CA THR A 171 -7.49 -3.82 1.45
C THR A 171 -8.42 -2.62 1.57
N LYS A 172 -9.67 -2.83 1.99
CA LYS A 172 -10.73 -1.82 1.98
C LYS A 172 -10.87 -1.14 0.60
N SER A 173 -10.58 -1.86 -0.49
CA SER A 173 -10.44 -1.31 -1.84
C SER A 173 -11.69 -0.54 -2.29
N HIS A 174 -12.89 -1.08 -2.03
CA HIS A 174 -14.14 -0.40 -2.36
C HIS A 174 -14.35 0.90 -1.57
N TYR A 175 -13.94 0.96 -0.30
CA TYR A 175 -14.01 2.20 0.46
C TYR A 175 -13.05 3.26 -0.11
N ILE A 176 -11.82 2.86 -0.42
CA ILE A 176 -10.82 3.76 -1.00
C ILE A 176 -11.23 4.25 -2.40
N TRP A 177 -11.84 3.40 -3.22
CA TRP A 177 -12.40 3.85 -4.51
C TRP A 177 -13.55 4.81 -4.36
N SER A 178 -14.42 4.62 -3.36
CA SER A 178 -15.45 5.61 -3.07
C SER A 178 -14.83 6.97 -2.80
N LEU A 179 -13.77 7.04 -1.99
CA LEU A 179 -13.06 8.28 -1.72
C LEU A 179 -12.49 8.89 -3.00
N HIS A 180 -11.85 8.10 -3.86
CA HIS A 180 -11.34 8.54 -5.16
C HIS A 180 -12.44 9.16 -6.02
N THR A 181 -13.52 8.41 -6.27
CA THR A 181 -14.63 8.87 -7.12
C THR A 181 -15.34 10.10 -6.55
N TYR A 182 -15.46 10.18 -5.22
CA TYR A 182 -16.01 11.35 -4.53
C TYR A 182 -15.10 12.58 -4.68
N ASP A 183 -13.80 12.44 -4.43
CA ASP A 183 -12.85 13.55 -4.54
C ASP A 183 -12.76 14.06 -5.99
N HIS A 184 -12.73 13.15 -6.97
CA HIS A 184 -12.77 13.49 -8.38
C HIS A 184 -14.09 14.18 -8.77
N GLY A 185 -15.24 13.64 -8.35
CA GLY A 185 -16.54 14.26 -8.60
C GLY A 185 -16.65 15.66 -8.01
N ARG A 186 -16.12 15.90 -6.82
CA ARG A 186 -16.04 17.24 -6.22
C ARG A 186 -15.18 18.19 -7.04
N HIS A 187 -14.05 17.71 -7.54
CA HIS A 187 -13.20 18.51 -8.41
C HIS A 187 -13.92 18.93 -9.69
N LEU A 188 -14.60 18.00 -10.38
CA LEU A 188 -15.40 18.30 -11.57
C LEU A 188 -16.56 19.26 -11.29
N TRP A 189 -17.19 19.14 -10.12
CA TRP A 189 -18.21 20.10 -9.69
C TRP A 189 -17.65 21.53 -9.63
N HIS A 190 -16.47 21.72 -9.02
CA HIS A 190 -15.81 23.02 -8.98
C HIS A 190 -15.41 23.54 -10.37
N GLN A 191 -15.20 22.65 -11.34
CA GLN A 191 -15.00 23.00 -12.75
C GLN A 191 -16.30 23.27 -13.53
N ARG A 192 -17.46 23.33 -12.86
CA ARG A 192 -18.78 23.53 -13.48
C ARG A 192 -19.18 22.40 -14.43
N ARG A 193 -18.81 21.15 -14.10
CA ARG A 193 -19.21 19.93 -14.82
C ARG A 193 -20.15 19.09 -13.95
N PRO A 194 -21.40 19.53 -13.75
CA PRO A 194 -22.30 18.99 -12.72
C PRO A 194 -22.82 17.58 -13.02
N GLU A 195 -23.12 17.27 -14.29
CA GLU A 195 -23.63 15.96 -14.70
C GLU A 195 -22.59 14.87 -14.47
N GLU A 196 -21.33 15.13 -14.85
CA GLU A 196 -20.21 14.23 -14.63
C GLU A 196 -19.89 14.06 -13.14
N ALA A 197 -19.96 15.16 -12.37
CA ALA A 197 -19.82 15.11 -10.93
C ALA A 197 -20.91 14.20 -10.31
N LEU A 198 -22.18 14.37 -10.69
CA LEU A 198 -23.29 13.52 -10.22
C LEU A 198 -23.06 12.05 -10.56
N ARG A 199 -22.63 11.74 -11.78
CA ARG A 199 -22.29 10.38 -12.21
C ARG A 199 -21.23 9.75 -11.30
N LEU A 200 -20.17 10.49 -10.98
CA LEU A 200 -19.13 10.03 -10.06
C LEU A 200 -19.63 9.86 -8.61
N MET A 201 -20.51 10.74 -8.12
CA MET A 201 -21.11 10.58 -6.79
C MET A 201 -21.96 9.31 -6.68
N LYS A 202 -22.76 8.99 -7.72
CA LYS A 202 -23.53 7.74 -7.77
C LYS A 202 -22.61 6.52 -7.79
N GLN A 203 -21.47 6.58 -8.49
CA GLN A 203 -20.46 5.53 -8.46
C GLN A 203 -19.84 5.37 -7.06
N ALA A 204 -19.51 6.48 -6.38
CA ALA A 204 -19.02 6.47 -5.00
C ALA A 204 -20.01 5.76 -4.07
N LYS A 205 -21.29 6.13 -4.13
CA LYS A 205 -22.37 5.49 -3.37
C LYS A 205 -22.44 3.98 -3.61
N LYS A 206 -22.35 3.55 -4.88
CA LYS A 206 -22.34 2.12 -5.24
C LYS A 206 -21.14 1.37 -4.62
N HIS A 207 -19.97 2.00 -4.60
CA HIS A 207 -18.79 1.44 -3.96
C HIS A 207 -18.97 1.32 -2.45
N LEU A 208 -19.59 2.30 -1.79
CA LEU A 208 -19.88 2.23 -0.36
C LEU A 208 -20.86 1.13 0.00
N HIS A 209 -21.92 0.94 -0.79
CA HIS A 209 -22.85 -0.18 -0.59
C HIS A 209 -22.15 -1.53 -0.78
N THR A 210 -21.26 -1.64 -1.77
CA THR A 210 -20.48 -2.86 -1.99
C THR A 210 -19.57 -3.15 -0.80
N TYR A 211 -18.88 -2.13 -0.29
CA TYR A 211 -18.03 -2.24 0.89
C TYR A 211 -18.84 -2.62 2.15
N HIS A 212 -20.01 -2.01 2.36
CA HIS A 212 -20.92 -2.34 3.46
C HIS A 212 -21.34 -3.81 3.40
N ARG A 213 -21.76 -4.29 2.23
CA ARG A 213 -22.17 -5.69 2.02
C ARG A 213 -21.04 -6.69 2.35
N LEU A 214 -19.78 -6.33 2.13
CA LEU A 214 -18.63 -7.18 2.45
C LEU A 214 -18.34 -7.27 3.95
N LEU A 215 -18.67 -6.23 4.72
CA LEU A 215 -18.37 -6.13 6.16
C LEU A 215 -19.55 -6.47 7.08
N LYS A 216 -20.78 -6.51 6.57
CA LYS A 216 -22.01 -6.69 7.37
C LYS A 216 -22.07 -5.67 8.52
N ASP A 217 -21.98 -6.11 9.78
CA ASP A 217 -22.15 -5.26 10.97
C ASP A 217 -20.86 -4.58 11.45
N ASP A 218 -19.71 -4.87 10.83
CA ASP A 218 -18.37 -4.38 11.23
C ASP A 218 -18.05 -3.00 10.62
N ILE A 219 -19.05 -2.11 10.55
CA ILE A 219 -18.93 -0.87 9.78
C ILE A 219 -18.77 0.31 10.72
N GLY A 220 -17.54 0.81 10.78
CA GLY A 220 -17.19 1.94 11.64
C GLY A 220 -17.78 3.28 11.19
N LYS A 221 -17.67 4.25 12.11
CA LYS A 221 -18.03 5.67 11.90
C LYS A 221 -17.51 6.28 10.58
N PRO A 222 -16.27 6.01 10.11
CA PRO A 222 -15.75 6.62 8.87
C PRO A 222 -16.56 6.29 7.60
N TRP A 223 -17.23 5.13 7.58
CA TRP A 223 -18.11 4.79 6.46
C TRP A 223 -19.41 5.60 6.51
N HIS A 224 -20.03 5.70 7.67
CA HIS A 224 -21.28 6.45 7.87
C HIS A 224 -21.11 7.92 7.52
N ASP A 225 -20.02 8.53 8.01
CA ASP A 225 -19.69 9.94 7.72
C ASP A 225 -19.47 10.16 6.22
N HIS A 226 -18.79 9.22 5.54
CA HIS A 226 -18.55 9.33 4.11
C HIS A 226 -19.82 9.11 3.28
N MET A 227 -20.64 8.11 3.62
CA MET A 227 -21.92 7.86 2.97
C MET A 227 -22.85 9.06 3.10
N LYS A 228 -22.92 9.68 4.28
CA LYS A 228 -23.72 10.89 4.50
C LYS A 228 -23.29 12.02 3.55
N LYS A 229 -21.99 12.31 3.46
CA LYS A 229 -21.46 13.35 2.56
C LYS A 229 -21.78 13.07 1.09
N VAL A 230 -21.62 11.82 0.64
CA VAL A 230 -21.96 11.42 -0.73
C VAL A 230 -23.45 11.64 -1.00
N GLN A 231 -24.31 11.24 -0.06
CA GLN A 231 -25.76 11.38 -0.20
C GLN A 231 -26.21 12.84 -0.22
N GLU A 232 -25.66 13.69 0.65
CA GLU A 232 -25.98 15.12 0.69
C GLU A 232 -25.71 15.82 -0.66
N ILE A 233 -24.60 15.48 -1.33
CA ILE A 233 -24.26 16.03 -2.64
C ILE A 233 -25.22 15.52 -3.73
N ILE A 234 -25.56 14.23 -3.71
CA ILE A 234 -26.52 13.65 -4.66
C ILE A 234 -27.89 14.34 -4.51
N ASP A 235 -28.39 14.44 -3.27
CA ASP A 235 -29.68 15.09 -2.99
C ASP A 235 -29.69 16.56 -3.44
N PHE A 236 -28.55 17.25 -3.29
CA PHE A 236 -28.39 18.62 -3.76
C PHE A 236 -28.49 18.72 -5.30
N PHE A 237 -27.83 17.84 -6.04
CA PHE A 237 -27.92 17.80 -7.50
C PHE A 237 -29.35 17.49 -7.98
N GLU A 238 -30.01 16.53 -7.34
CA GLU A 238 -31.38 16.15 -7.69
C GLU A 238 -32.37 17.30 -7.43
N LYS A 239 -32.22 18.03 -6.32
CA LYS A 239 -33.05 19.21 -5.99
C LYS A 239 -32.82 20.39 -6.93
N THR A 240 -31.61 20.55 -7.44
CA THR A 240 -31.25 21.64 -8.38
C THR A 240 -31.60 21.30 -9.83
N GLY A 241 -32.23 20.15 -10.09
CA GLY A 241 -32.70 19.75 -11.40
C GLY A 241 -31.63 19.13 -12.30
N ILE A 242 -30.41 18.93 -11.79
CA ILE A 242 -29.35 18.21 -12.50
C ILE A 242 -29.74 16.73 -12.51
N ARG A 243 -29.99 16.19 -13.70
CA ARG A 243 -30.30 14.78 -13.93
C ARG A 243 -29.27 14.20 -14.88
N GLU A 244 -28.96 12.93 -14.67
CA GLU A 244 -28.10 12.14 -15.56
C GLU A 244 -28.96 11.51 -16.66
#